data_AF-A0A150LGD1-F1
#
_entry.id   AF-A0A150LGD1-F1
#
_cell.length_a   1.000
_cell.length_b   1.000
_cell.length_c   1.000
_cell.angle_alpha   90.00
_cell.angle_beta   90.00
_cell.angle_gamma   90.00
#
_symmetry.space_group_name_H-M   'P 1'
#
loop_
_entity.id
_entity.type
_entity.pdbx_description
1 polymer ?
#
loop_
_entity_poly.entity_id
_entity_poly.type
_entity_poly.pdbx_seq_one_letter_code
_entity_poly.pdbx_strand_id
1 'polypeptide(L)'
;MKYYEINYPYYALLKAENQEEAIKEYTNVVADNDIDNPLENEIKEVSHEYALVKFAKETLNKIPFKHPIPFILSDFRDENMKILLMDGSLA
;
A
#
# COMPACT_ATOMS: atom_id res chain seq x y z
N MET A 1 12.81 -5.07 -1.49
CA MET A 1 11.42 -4.55 -1.51
C MET A 1 10.70 -4.79 -2.84
N LYS A 2 9.58 -5.50 -2.74
CA LYS A 2 8.55 -5.69 -3.76
C LYS A 2 7.30 -4.89 -3.36
N TYR A 3 6.30 -4.87 -4.23
CA TYR A 3 5.05 -4.14 -4.00
C TYR A 3 3.88 -5.09 -4.06
N TYR A 4 2.95 -4.92 -3.12
CA TYR A 4 1.80 -5.78 -2.98
C TYR A 4 0.53 -4.95 -2.89
N GLU A 5 -0.49 -5.44 -3.57
CA GLU A 5 -1.84 -4.89 -3.56
C GLU A 5 -2.78 -5.90 -2.92
N ILE A 6 -3.55 -5.46 -1.94
CA ILE A 6 -4.61 -6.24 -1.28
C ILE A 6 -5.92 -5.55 -1.57
N ASN A 7 -6.95 -6.30 -1.98
CA ASN A 7 -8.25 -5.72 -2.34
C ASN A 7 -9.36 -5.96 -1.31
N TYR A 8 -9.17 -6.88 -0.36
CA TYR A 8 -10.16 -7.27 0.64
C TYR A 8 -9.47 -7.63 1.97
N PRO A 9 -10.08 -7.35 3.14
CA PRO A 9 -11.35 -6.61 3.35
C PRO A 9 -11.26 -5.11 3.03
N TYR A 10 -10.08 -4.51 3.20
CA TYR A 10 -9.78 -3.12 2.84
C TYR A 10 -8.69 -3.07 1.78
N TYR A 11 -8.83 -2.15 0.83
CA TYR A 11 -7.79 -1.95 -0.17
C TYR A 11 -6.50 -1.45 0.50
N ALA A 12 -5.36 -2.01 0.13
CA ALA A 12 -4.05 -1.49 0.50
C ALA A 12 -3.02 -1.67 -0.62
N LEU A 13 -2.10 -0.71 -0.70
CA LEU A 13 -0.87 -0.82 -1.46
C LEU A 13 0.29 -0.71 -0.49
N LEU A 14 1.21 -1.66 -0.50
CA LEU A 14 2.29 -1.72 0.47
C LEU A 14 3.59 -2.28 -0.11
N LYS A 15 4.69 -2.09 0.61
CA LYS A 15 6.02 -2.56 0.28
C LYS A 15 6.45 -3.63 1.29
N ALA A 16 7.01 -4.73 0.80
CA ALA A 16 7.51 -5.82 1.65
C ALA A 16 8.62 -6.61 0.92
N GLU A 17 9.41 -7.44 1.60
CA GLU A 17 10.40 -8.29 0.90
C GLU A 17 9.75 -9.49 0.21
N ASN A 18 8.63 -9.95 0.74
CA ASN A 18 7.88 -11.08 0.22
C ASN A 18 6.39 -10.98 0.60
N GLN A 19 5.58 -11.91 0.11
CA GLN A 19 4.13 -11.93 0.32
C GLN A 19 3.76 -12.18 1.79
N GLU A 20 4.54 -12.98 2.53
CA GLU A 20 4.28 -13.27 3.95
C GLU A 20 4.47 -12.00 4.80
N GLU A 21 5.54 -11.26 4.56
CA GLU A 21 5.77 -9.96 5.19
C GLU A 21 4.67 -8.95 4.82
N ALA A 22 4.23 -8.95 3.55
CA ALA A 22 3.14 -8.09 3.11
C ALA A 22 1.83 -8.34 3.86
N ILE A 23 1.45 -9.61 4.01
CA ILE A 23 0.28 -10.03 4.80
C ILE A 23 0.45 -9.59 6.25
N LYS A 24 1.64 -9.81 6.84
CA LYS A 24 1.93 -9.41 8.22
C LYS A 24 1.79 -7.90 8.43
N GLU A 25 2.35 -7.08 7.56
CA GLU A 25 2.24 -5.61 7.63
C GLU A 25 0.77 -5.15 7.51
N TYR A 26 0.01 -5.77 6.60
CA TYR A 26 -1.42 -5.47 6.44
C TYR A 26 -2.23 -5.84 7.70
N THR A 27 -2.07 -7.06 8.21
CA THR A 27 -2.77 -7.56 9.41
C THR A 27 -2.39 -6.78 10.67
N ASN A 28 -1.17 -6.24 10.77
CA ASN A 28 -0.80 -5.38 11.89
C ASN A 28 -1.62 -4.09 11.96
N VAL A 29 -2.12 -3.61 10.81
CA VAL A 29 -2.86 -2.36 10.70
C VAL A 29 -4.37 -2.58 10.58
N VAL A 30 -4.79 -3.68 9.96
CA VAL A 30 -6.18 -4.12 9.87
C VAL A 30 -6.48 -5.08 11.01
N ALA A 31 -7.21 -4.61 12.03
CA ALA A 31 -7.54 -5.38 13.23
C ALA A 31 -8.56 -6.54 13.01
N ASP A 32 -9.02 -6.74 11.77
CA ASP A 32 -9.95 -7.80 11.38
C ASP A 32 -9.25 -8.81 10.46
N ASN A 33 -8.81 -9.92 11.04
CA ASN A 33 -8.50 -11.13 10.27
C ASN A 33 -9.81 -11.90 10.10
N ASP A 34 -10.48 -11.70 8.96
CA ASP A 34 -11.64 -12.50 8.61
C ASP A 34 -11.18 -13.93 8.29
N ILE A 35 -11.56 -14.88 9.16
CA ILE A 35 -11.11 -16.29 9.09
C ILE A 35 -11.68 -16.98 7.84
N ASP A 36 -12.78 -16.46 7.29
CA ASP A 36 -13.53 -17.07 6.21
C ASP A 36 -12.99 -16.73 4.80
N ASN A 37 -12.09 -15.74 4.66
CA ASN A 37 -11.49 -15.40 3.38
C ASN A 37 -9.96 -15.20 3.50
N PRO A 38 -9.14 -16.20 3.09
CA PRO A 38 -7.70 -16.12 3.25
C PRO A 38 -7.11 -14.99 2.40
N LEU A 39 -6.38 -14.07 3.06
CA LEU A 39 -5.67 -12.94 2.43
C LEU A 39 -4.76 -13.36 1.27
N GLU A 40 -4.31 -14.61 1.24
CA GLU A 40 -3.50 -15.18 0.16
C GLU A 40 -4.19 -15.11 -1.22
N ASN A 41 -5.53 -15.13 -1.27
CA ASN A 41 -6.30 -15.00 -2.52
C ASN A 41 -6.50 -13.55 -2.95
N GLU A 42 -6.33 -12.61 -2.02
CA GLU A 42 -6.67 -11.20 -2.19
C GLU A 42 -5.42 -10.32 -2.37
N ILE A 43 -4.24 -10.88 -2.10
CA ILE A 43 -2.93 -10.25 -2.28
C ILE A 43 -2.33 -10.57 -3.65
N LYS A 44 -1.74 -9.55 -4.28
CA LYS A 44 -1.03 -9.69 -5.55
C LYS A 44 0.25 -8.87 -5.56
N GLU A 45 1.35 -9.46 -6.02
CA GLU A 45 2.57 -8.73 -6.33
C GLU A 45 2.35 -7.85 -7.59
N VAL A 46 2.71 -6.57 -7.50
CA VAL A 46 2.59 -5.59 -8.59
C VAL A 46 3.94 -4.98 -8.93
N SER A 47 4.08 -4.40 -10.12
CA SER A 47 5.33 -3.78 -10.53
C SER A 47 5.59 -2.48 -9.77
N HIS A 48 6.86 -2.10 -9.69
CA HIS A 48 7.29 -0.82 -9.13
C HIS A 48 6.60 0.37 -9.81
N GLU A 49 6.51 0.39 -11.14
CA GLU A 49 5.89 1.47 -11.91
C GLU A 49 4.40 1.57 -11.62
N TYR A 50 3.71 0.43 -11.53
CA TYR A 50 2.30 0.39 -11.17
C TYR A 50 2.08 1.02 -9.78
N ALA A 51 2.86 0.58 -8.79
CA ALA A 51 2.76 1.09 -7.43
C ALA A 51 3.07 2.59 -7.35
N LEU A 52 4.13 3.05 -8.05
CA LEU A 52 4.52 4.46 -8.09
C LEU A 52 3.43 5.33 -8.72
N VAL A 53 2.91 4.95 -9.89
CA VAL A 53 1.87 5.72 -10.58
C VAL A 53 0.61 5.81 -9.72
N LYS A 54 0.21 4.70 -9.07
CA LYS A 54 -0.98 4.67 -8.21
C LYS A 54 -0.79 5.55 -6.97
N PHE A 55 0.34 5.42 -6.26
CA PHE A 55 0.68 6.25 -5.11
C PHE A 55 0.74 7.75 -5.46
N ALA A 56 1.41 8.10 -6.56
CA ALA A 56 1.53 9.49 -7.00
C ALA A 56 0.16 10.08 -7.36
N LYS A 57 -0.66 9.33 -8.09
CA LYS A 57 -2.02 9.76 -8.46
C LYS A 57 -2.87 10.06 -7.22
N GLU A 58 -2.90 9.15 -6.26
CA GLU A 58 -3.68 9.34 -5.03
C GLU A 58 -3.14 10.49 -4.16
N THR A 59 -1.82 10.66 -4.09
CA THR A 59 -1.19 11.78 -3.35
C THR A 59 -1.55 13.13 -3.97
N LEU A 60 -1.48 13.23 -5.31
CA LEU A 60 -1.85 14.44 -6.05
C LEU A 60 -3.35 14.74 -5.97
N ASN A 61 -4.21 13.72 -5.93
CA ASN A 61 -5.65 13.90 -5.75
C ASN A 61 -6.00 14.46 -4.37
N LYS A 62 -5.33 13.98 -3.32
CA LYS A 62 -5.58 14.42 -1.93
C LYS A 62 -5.07 15.83 -1.68
N ILE A 63 -3.91 16.20 -2.24
CA ILE A 63 -3.28 17.49 -1.97
C ILE A 63 -2.64 18.08 -3.24
N PRO A 64 -3.44 18.60 -4.19
CA PRO A 64 -2.99 18.97 -5.55
C PRO A 64 -1.93 20.07 -5.61
N PHE A 65 -1.65 20.77 -4.50
CA PHE A 65 -0.72 21.91 -4.45
C PHE A 65 0.42 21.80 -3.43
N LYS A 66 0.56 20.71 -2.64
CA LYS A 66 1.60 20.63 -1.59
C LYS A 66 2.76 19.67 -1.83
N HIS A 67 2.62 18.68 -2.72
CA HIS A 67 3.69 17.69 -2.91
C HIS A 67 4.26 17.75 -4.33
N PRO A 68 5.31 18.57 -4.56
CA PRO A 68 6.14 18.46 -5.74
C PRO A 68 6.60 17.00 -5.96
N ILE A 69 6.77 16.60 -7.23
CA ILE A 69 7.21 15.24 -7.61
C ILE A 69 8.43 14.74 -6.79
N PRO A 70 9.45 15.56 -6.49
CA PRO A 70 10.55 15.13 -5.62
C PRO A 70 10.13 14.64 -4.23
N PHE A 71 9.10 15.23 -3.62
CA PHE A 71 8.59 14.79 -2.31
C PHE A 71 7.84 13.46 -2.44
N ILE A 72 6.99 13.31 -3.46
CA ILE A 72 6.30 12.05 -3.75
C ILE A 72 7.30 10.91 -3.94
N LEU A 73 8.38 11.16 -4.68
CA LEU A 73 9.44 10.17 -4.88
C LEU A 73 10.21 9.87 -3.60
N SER A 74 10.41 10.87 -2.73
CA SER A 74 11.03 10.69 -1.42
C SER A 74 10.19 9.77 -0.54
N ASP A 75 8.90 10.06 -0.39
CA ASP A 75 7.98 9.25 0.43
C ASP A 75 7.83 7.83 -0.13
N PHE A 76 7.70 7.71 -1.46
CA PHE A 76 7.63 6.41 -2.12
C PHE A 76 8.92 5.58 -1.96
N ARG A 77 10.08 6.22 -1.78
CA ARG A 77 11.36 5.53 -1.57
C ARG A 77 11.71 5.32 -0.10
N ASP A 78 10.98 5.93 0.83
CA ASP A 78 11.19 5.74 2.26
C ASP A 78 10.95 4.27 2.63
N GLU A 79 12.02 3.59 3.05
CA GLU A 79 11.98 2.18 3.43
C GLU A 79 11.17 1.94 4.70
N ASN A 80 10.99 2.96 5.54
CA ASN A 80 10.15 2.90 6.75
C ASN A 80 8.66 3.00 6.42
N MET A 81 8.31 3.60 5.27
CA MET A 81 6.94 3.68 4.80
C MET A 81 6.54 2.38 4.10
N LYS A 82 6.11 1.39 4.89
CA LYS A 82 5.64 0.09 4.37
C LYS A 82 4.27 0.19 3.72
N ILE A 83 3.33 0.91 4.30
CA ILE A 83 1.99 1.12 3.71
C ILE A 83 2.00 2.41 2.89
N LEU A 84 1.77 2.27 1.58
CA LEU A 84 1.71 3.38 0.63
C LEU A 84 0.30 3.97 0.53
N LEU A 85 -0.71 3.10 0.43
CA LEU A 85 -2.12 3.48 0.34
C LEU A 85 -2.96 2.52 1.18
N MET A 86 -4.04 3.02 1.75
CA MET A 86 -5.02 2.21 2.47
C MET A 86 -6.40 2.87 2.38
N ASP A 87 -7.39 2.12 1.90
CA ASP A 87 -8.78 2.57 1.80
C ASP A 87 -9.52 2.14 3.08
N GLY A 88 -9.30 2.94 4.12
CA GLY A 88 -9.71 2.64 5.50
C GLY A 88 -9.22 3.69 6.49
N SER A 89 -8.16 4.45 6.16
CA SER A 89 -7.78 5.65 6.90
C SER A 89 -8.56 6.87 6.38
N LEU A 90 -9.87 6.87 6.56
CA LEU A 90 -10.60 8.12 6.77
C LEU A 90 -10.16 8.63 8.14
N ALA A 91 -9.13 9.48 8.14
CA ALA A 91 -8.91 10.45 9.20
C ALA A 91 -9.27 11.83 8.64
#